data_AF-A0A3A8FQL3-F1
#
_entry.id   AF-A0A3A8FQL3-F1
#
_cell.length_a   1.000
_cell.length_b   1.000
_cell.length_c   1.000
_cell.angle_alpha   90.00
_cell.angle_beta   90.00
_cell.angle_gamma   90.00
#
_symmetry.space_group_name_H-M   'P 1'
#
loop_
_entity.id
_entity.type
_entity.pdbx_description
1 polymer ?
#
loop_
_entity_poly.entity_id
_entity_poly.type
_entity_poly.pdbx_seq_one_letter_code
_entity_poly.pdbx_strand_id
1 'polypeptide(L)' 'MRYAFIQDNQHIWPVRRLCSTLEVHHSGYYVWLKQPTSKTERKRQQLSGLIKQFWLESGGVYGYRKI' A
#
# COMPACT_ATOMS: atom_id res chain seq x y z
N MET A 1 -4.76 -5.09 -0.73
CA MET A 1 -5.05 -3.85 -1.47
C MET A 1 -6.26 -4.07 -2.36
N ARG A 2 -7.33 -3.27 -2.26
CA ARG A 2 -8.57 -3.50 -3.03
C ARG A 2 -8.39 -3.30 -4.53
N TYR A 3 -7.69 -2.24 -4.95
CA TYR A 3 -7.48 -1.97 -6.38
C TYR A 3 -6.52 -2.96 -7.07
N ALA A 4 -5.55 -3.53 -6.35
CA ALA A 4 -4.69 -4.60 -6.87
C ALA A 4 -5.51 -5.85 -7.23
N PHE A 5 -6.43 -6.25 -6.35
CA PHE A 5 -7.34 -7.35 -6.64
C PHE A 5 -8.19 -7.08 -7.89
N ILE A 6 -8.66 -5.83 -8.08
CA ILE A 6 -9.42 -5.45 -9.28
C ILE A 6 -8.55 -5.57 -10.54
N GLN A 7 -7.28 -5.15 -10.47
CA GLN A 7 -6.34 -5.25 -11.59
C GLN A 7 -6.10 -6.71 -12.01
N ASP A 8 -5.94 -7.61 -11.03
CA ASP A 8 -5.69 -9.02 -11.30
C ASP A 8 -6.91 -9.71 -11.93
N ASN A 9 -8.12 -9.31 -11.54
CA ASN A 9 -9.37 -9.97 -11.94
C ASN A 9 -10.14 -9.27 -13.08
N GLN A 10 -9.63 -8.15 -13.60
CA GLN A 10 -10.32 -7.36 -14.65
C GLN A 10 -10.52 -8.10 -15.98
N HIS A 11 -9.77 -9.19 -16.21
CA HIS A 11 -9.89 -10.03 -17.40
C HIS A 11 -11.05 -11.02 -17.31
N ILE A 12 -11.49 -11.36 -16.10
CA ILE A 12 -12.62 -12.27 -15.83
C ILE A 12 -13.91 -11.47 -15.71
N TRP A 13 -13.86 -10.33 -15.01
CA TRP A 13 -15.04 -9.51 -14.71
C TRP A 13 -14.81 -8.02 -15.02
N PRO A 14 -15.85 -7.30 -15.46
CA PRO A 14 -15.72 -5.88 -15.74
C PRO A 14 -15.40 -5.09 -14.47
N VAL A 15 -14.45 -4.15 -14.59
CA VAL A 15 -13.98 -3.28 -13.50
C VAL A 15 -15.12 -2.63 -12.73
N ARG A 16 -16.18 -2.18 -13.39
CA ARG A 16 -17.35 -1.57 -12.73
C ARG A 16 -18.04 -2.53 -11.75
N ARG A 17 -18.16 -3.81 -12.12
CA ARG A 17 -18.74 -4.84 -11.24
C ARG A 17 -17.85 -5.06 -10.03
N LEU A 18 -16.55 -5.23 -10.27
CA LEU A 18 -15.56 -5.39 -9.19
C LEU A 18 -15.53 -4.19 -8.23
N CYS A 19 -15.60 -2.96 -8.76
CA CYS A 19 -15.70 -1.74 -7.97
C CYS A 19 -16.97 -1.72 -7.11
N SER A 20 -18.12 -2.12 -7.68
CA SER A 20 -19.38 -2.21 -6.93
C SER A 20 -19.32 -3.28 -5.84
N THR A 21 -18.73 -4.45 -6.11
CA THR A 21 -18.62 -5.56 -5.15
C THR A 21 -17.71 -5.21 -3.98
N LEU A 22 -16.67 -4.41 -4.22
CA LEU A 22 -15.69 -4.01 -3.20
C LEU A 22 -16.00 -2.65 -2.57
N GLU A 23 -17.15 -2.05 -2.90
CA GLU A 23 -17.58 -0.72 -2.44
C GLU A 23 -16.51 0.36 -2.66
N VAL A 24 -15.84 0.33 -3.82
CA VAL A 24 -14.83 1.33 -4.22
C VAL A 24 -15.28 2.15 -5.42
N HIS A 25 -14.88 3.41 -5.46
CA HIS A 25 -15.23 4.28 -6.57
C HIS A 25 -14.35 4.00 -7.79
N HIS A 26 -14.97 3.83 -8.96
CA HIS A 26 -14.29 3.52 -10.22
C HIS A 26 -13.26 4.58 -10.65
N SER A 27 -13.49 5.87 -10.35
CA SER A 27 -12.49 6.89 -10.66
C SER A 27 -11.21 6.72 -9.83
N GLY A 28 -11.33 6.26 -8.59
CA GLY A 28 -10.20 5.96 -7.71
C GLY A 28 -9.35 4.81 -8.23
N TYR A 29 -9.97 3.81 -8.87
CA TYR A 29 -9.24 2.73 -9.54
C TYR A 29 -8.32 3.25 -10.65
N TYR A 30 -8.80 4.16 -11.51
CA TYR A 30 -7.96 4.69 -12.60
C TYR A 30 -6.88 5.66 -12.12
N VAL A 31 -7.11 6.39 -11.03
CA VAL A 31 -6.05 7.20 -10.38
C VAL A 31 -4.98 6.27 -9.80
N TRP A 32 -5.40 5.22 -9.12
CA TRP A 32 -4.51 4.20 -8.58
C TRP A 32 -3.74 3.46 -9.69
N LEU A 33 -4.38 3.16 -10.82
CA LEU A 33 -3.71 2.52 -11.97
C LEU A 33 -2.56 3.37 -12.53
N LYS A 34 -2.73 4.71 -12.55
CA LYS A 34 -1.68 5.64 -12.97
C LYS A 34 -0.56 5.79 -11.94
N GLN A 35 -0.86 5.61 -10.67
CA GLN A 35 0.08 5.77 -9.55
C GLN A 35 -0.19 4.70 -8.48
N PRO A 36 0.25 3.45 -8.71
CA PRO A 36 -0.09 2.34 -7.80
C PRO A 36 0.51 2.54 -6.41
N THR A 37 1.62 3.27 -6.33
CA THR A 37 2.22 3.76 -5.09
C THR A 37 1.75 5.17 -4.78
N SER A 38 0.86 5.29 -3.80
CA SER A 38 0.49 6.59 -3.21
C SER A 38 1.73 7.29 -2.63
N LYS A 39 1.73 8.63 -2.61
CA LYS A 39 2.72 9.45 -1.89
C LYS A 39 2.90 8.97 -0.44
N THR A 40 1.82 8.52 0.19
CA THR A 40 1.82 7.99 1.55
C THR A 40 2.58 6.67 1.64
N GLU A 41 2.39 5.77 0.67
CA GLU A 41 3.05 4.46 0.68
C GLU A 41 4.56 4.60 0.46
N ARG A 42 4.98 5.53 -0.41
CA ARG A 42 6.40 5.87 -0.59
C ARG A 42 7.03 6.40 0.70
N LYS A 43 6.33 7.29 1.42
CA LYS A 43 6.77 7.76 2.75
C LYS A 43 6.83 6.62 3.76
N ARG A 44 5.85 5.70 3.75
CA ARG A 44 5.81 4.54 4.64
C ARG A 44 6.98 3.58 4.39
N GLN A 45 7.36 3.36 3.13
CA GLN A 45 8.53 2.56 2.78
C GLN A 45 9.82 3.21 3.27
N GLN A 46 9.98 4.52 3.08
CA GLN A 46 11.12 5.27 3.61
C GLN A 46 11.21 5.17 5.15
N LEU A 47 10.09 5.42 5.85
CA LEU A 47 10.02 5.30 7.30
C LEU A 47 10.32 3.87 7.77
N SER A 48 9.81 2.86 7.09
CA SER A 48 10.09 1.46 7.43
C SER A 48 11.56 1.12 7.26
N GLY A 49 12.24 1.69 6.26
CA GLY A 49 13.69 1.57 6.10
C GLY A 49 14.45 2.19 7.26
N LEU A 50 14.09 3.43 7.65
CA LEU A 50 14.70 4.12 8.78
C LEU A 50 14.48 3.37 10.10
N ILE A 51 13.26 2.89 10.36
CA ILE A 51 12.94 2.10 11.56
C ILE A 51 13.79 0.83 11.61
N LYS A 52 13.96 0.13 10.48
CA LYS A 52 14.81 -1.06 10.40
C LYS A 52 16.28 -0.72 10.68
N GLN A 53 16.77 0.39 10.16
CA GLN A 53 18.13 0.86 10.42
C GLN A 53 18.33 1.15 11.91
N PHE A 54 17.46 1.95 12.52
CA PHE A 54 17.53 2.25 13.96
C PHE A 54 17.44 0.98 14.83
N TRP A 55 16.62 0.01 14.42
CA TRP A 55 16.51 -1.27 15.13
C TRP A 55 17.81 -2.09 15.05
N LEU A 56 18.46 -2.15 13.88
CA LEU A 56 19.76 -2.82 13.72
C LEU A 56 20.87 -2.12 14.51
N GLU A 57 20.93 -0.78 14.45
CA GLU A 57 21.89 0.03 15.21
C GLU A 57 21.70 -0.10 16.72
N SER A 58 20.47 -0.37 17.17
CA SER A 58 20.16 -0.65 18.58
C SER A 58 20.53 -2.07 19.03
N GLY A 59 21.11 -2.89 18.15
CA GLY A 59 21.50 -4.28 18.46
C GLY A 59 20.33 -5.25 18.52
N GLY A 60 19.18 -4.92 17.92
CA GLY A 60 17.99 -5.78 17.89
C GLY A 60 17.22 -5.88 19.22
N VAL A 61 17.65 -5.14 20.25
CA VAL A 61 17.01 -5.11 21.57
C VAL A 61 15.91 -4.06 21.61
N TYR A 62 14.70 -4.46 21.98
CA TYR A 62 13.53 -3.58 22.06
C TYR A 62 13.57 -2.71 23.34
N GLY A 63 13.31 -1.41 23.25
CA GLY A 63 13.16 -0.55 24.44
C GLY A 63 13.07 0.96 24.16
N TYR A 64 12.12 1.62 24.83
CA TYR A 64 11.81 3.06 24.65
C TYR A 64 12.98 4.02 24.97
N ARG A 65 14.01 3.55 25.69
CA ARG A 65 15.14 4.37 26.12
C ARG A 65 16.13 4.70 24.98
N LYS A 66 15.96 4.11 23.79
CA LYS A 66 16.88 4.23 22.64
C LYS A 66 16.22 4.77 21.36
N ILE A 67 14.93 5.16 21.42
CA ILE A 67 14.17 5.78 20.32
C ILE A 67 14.06 7.28 20.57
#